data_AF-A0A1H7B0P1-F1
#
_entry.id   AF-A0A1H7B0P1-F1
#
_cell.length_a   1.000
_cell.length_b   1.000
_cell.length_c   1.000
_cell.angle_alpha   90.00
_cell.angle_beta   90.00
_cell.angle_gamma   90.00
#
_symmetry.space_group_name_H-M   'P 1'
#
loop_
_entity.id
_entity.type
_entity.pdbx_description
1 polymer ?
#
loop_
_entity_poly.entity_id
_entity_poly.type
_entity_poly.pdbx_seq_one_letter_code
_entity_poly.pdbx_strand_id
1 'polypeptide(L)'
;MNYAATLAVLVVLAFCFPLTVKLGTALGVPEAWGASVLGAVLVFAAAAYLVRWQVGRHSAKLSRLAAARAQVAADPQSPRAYFVEGEHLGHILLRLGRRREAAEVIDRYSRLGGARESEIVALREALSQAERRKRRAEGERT
;
A
#
# COMPACT_ATOMS: atom_id res chain seq x y z
N MET A 1 18.18 0.58 -6.74
CA MET A 1 17.54 -0.41 -7.65
C MET A 1 17.07 -1.59 -6.80
N ASN A 2 15.82 -2.03 -6.96
CA ASN A 2 15.23 -3.02 -6.04
C ASN A 2 15.46 -4.45 -6.58
N TYR A 3 16.58 -5.06 -6.19
CA TYR A 3 17.04 -6.37 -6.67
C TYR A 3 16.01 -7.50 -6.48
N ALA A 4 15.17 -7.41 -5.44
CA ALA A 4 14.12 -8.38 -5.16
C ALA A 4 13.03 -8.42 -6.24
N ALA A 5 12.69 -7.27 -6.81
CA ALA A 5 11.66 -7.18 -7.85
C ALA A 5 12.17 -7.79 -9.17
N THR A 6 13.42 -7.52 -9.53
CA THR A 6 14.06 -8.14 -10.70
C THR A 6 14.21 -9.66 -10.53
N LEU A 7 14.51 -10.12 -9.32
CA LEU A 7 14.62 -11.55 -9.01
C LEU A 7 13.26 -12.26 -9.12
N ALA A 8 12.19 -11.65 -8.60
CA ALA A 8 10.84 -12.19 -8.73
C ALA A 8 10.40 -12.31 -10.19
N VAL A 9 10.72 -11.31 -11.02
CA VAL A 9 10.44 -11.35 -12.47
C VAL A 9 11.23 -12.45 -13.15
N LEU A 10 12.51 -12.62 -12.82
CA LEU A 10 13.36 -13.69 -13.36
C LEU A 10 12.87 -15.10 -12.97
N VAL A 11 12.44 -15.29 -11.71
CA VAL A 11 11.90 -16.57 -11.25
C VAL A 11 10.60 -16.92 -11.97
N VAL A 12 9.68 -15.97 -12.13
CA VAL A 12 8.43 -16.18 -12.86
C VAL A 12 8.70 -16.50 -14.34
N LEU A 13 9.64 -15.81 -14.97
CA LEU A 13 10.06 -16.10 -16.35
C LEU A 13 10.67 -17.50 -16.48
N ALA A 14 11.57 -17.87 -15.58
CA ALA A 14 12.23 -19.19 -15.59
C ALA A 14 11.23 -20.34 -15.42
N PHE A 15 10.13 -20.13 -14.68
CA PHE A 15 9.10 -21.14 -14.46
C PHE A 15 8.05 -21.19 -15.58
N CYS A 16 7.57 -20.02 -16.02
CA CYS A 16 6.46 -19.96 -16.98
C CYS A 16 6.93 -20.31 -18.39
N PHE A 17 8.12 -19.85 -18.81
CA PHE A 17 8.66 -20.04 -20.16
C PHE A 17 8.73 -21.51 -20.63
N PRO A 18 9.32 -22.46 -19.87
CA PRO A 18 9.36 -23.86 -20.30
C PRO A 18 7.98 -24.53 -20.28
N LEU A 19 7.05 -24.07 -19.42
CA LEU A 19 5.69 -24.60 -19.34
C LEU A 19 4.88 -24.21 -20.58
N THR A 20 4.99 -22.95 -21.03
CA THR A 20 4.35 -22.48 -22.28
C THR A 20 4.95 -23.15 -23.51
N VAL A 21 6.27 -23.39 -23.54
CA VAL A 21 6.91 -24.12 -24.65
C VAL A 21 6.38 -25.56 -24.75
N LYS A 22 6.23 -26.26 -23.63
CA LYS A 22 5.69 -27.63 -23.61
C LYS A 22 4.21 -27.72 -23.99
N LEU A 23 3.39 -26.75 -23.60
CA LEU A 23 1.99 -26.69 -24.06
C LEU A 23 1.89 -26.37 -25.56
N GLY A 24 2.77 -25.51 -26.07
CA GLY A 24 2.78 -25.11 -27.48
C GLY A 24 3.18 -26.24 -28.42
N THR A 25 4.14 -27.08 -28.04
CA THR A 25 4.54 -28.24 -28.85
C THR A 25 3.47 -29.33 -28.90
N ALA A 26 2.63 -29.43 -27.87
CA ALA A 26 1.51 -30.39 -27.84
C ALA A 26 0.34 -29.99 -28.75
N LEU A 27 0.23 -28.72 -29.15
CA LEU A 27 -0.92 -28.18 -29.90
C LEU A 27 -0.65 -27.95 -31.40
N GLY A 28 0.61 -28.00 -31.85
CA GLY A 28 0.96 -28.17 -33.28
C GLY A 28 0.53 -27.06 -34.26
N VAL A 29 0.71 -25.76 -33.95
CA VAL A 29 0.15 -24.67 -34.79
C VAL A 29 1.19 -23.65 -35.32
N PRO A 30 1.24 -23.38 -36.63
CA PRO A 30 2.11 -22.36 -37.27
C PRO A 30 1.70 -20.88 -37.12
N GLU A 31 0.46 -20.54 -36.73
CA GLU A 31 0.03 -19.15 -36.44
C GLU A 31 -0.18 -18.87 -34.95
N ALA A 32 -0.40 -19.91 -34.14
CA ALA A 32 -0.55 -19.75 -32.69
C ALA A 32 0.74 -19.31 -32.01
N TRP A 33 1.91 -19.44 -32.66
CA TRP A 33 3.18 -18.92 -32.17
C TRP A 33 3.16 -17.41 -32.00
N GLY A 34 2.69 -16.67 -33.03
CA GLY A 34 2.59 -15.22 -32.97
C GLY A 34 1.61 -14.75 -31.90
N ALA A 35 0.43 -15.39 -31.84
CA ALA A 35 -0.58 -15.09 -30.83
C ALA A 35 -0.10 -15.41 -29.40
N SER A 36 0.61 -16.52 -29.21
CA SER A 36 1.12 -16.94 -27.90
C SER A 36 2.26 -16.05 -27.42
N VAL A 37 3.19 -15.69 -28.31
CA VAL A 37 4.28 -14.76 -27.99
C VAL A 37 3.72 -13.37 -27.68
N LEU A 38 2.78 -12.87 -28.48
CA LEU A 38 2.15 -11.58 -28.26
C LEU A 38 1.33 -11.56 -26.96
N GLY A 39 0.60 -12.64 -26.67
CA GLY A 39 -0.09 -12.84 -25.40
C GLY A 39 0.87 -12.85 -24.21
N ALA A 40 1.98 -13.58 -24.31
CA ALA A 40 3.00 -13.62 -23.27
C ALA A 40 3.64 -12.24 -23.03
N VAL A 41 3.95 -11.50 -24.10
CA VAL A 41 4.49 -10.14 -24.01
C VAL A 41 3.48 -9.18 -23.39
N LEU A 42 2.20 -9.26 -23.76
CA LEU A 42 1.15 -8.42 -23.17
C LEU A 42 0.92 -8.71 -21.69
N VAL A 43 0.84 -9.99 -21.30
CA VAL A 43 0.72 -10.38 -19.90
C VAL A 43 1.95 -9.92 -19.11
N PHE A 44 3.14 -10.07 -19.69
CA PHE A 44 4.38 -9.59 -19.08
C PHE A 44 4.38 -8.07 -18.89
N ALA A 45 4.02 -7.31 -19.93
CA ALA A 45 3.95 -5.85 -19.88
C ALA A 45 2.91 -5.38 -18.86
N ALA A 46 1.74 -6.03 -18.82
CA ALA A 46 0.70 -5.74 -17.85
C ALA A 46 1.16 -6.04 -16.42
N ALA A 47 1.78 -7.20 -16.18
CA ALA A 47 2.31 -7.57 -14.86
C ALA A 47 3.40 -6.59 -14.41
N ALA A 48 4.37 -6.27 -15.29
CA ALA A 48 5.43 -5.31 -15.00
C ALA A 48 4.87 -3.91 -14.68
N TYR A 49 3.88 -3.46 -15.45
CA TYR A 49 3.20 -2.19 -15.22
C TYR A 49 2.47 -2.16 -13.87
N LEU A 50 1.68 -3.19 -13.56
CA LEU A 50 0.95 -3.31 -12.30
C LEU A 50 1.88 -3.32 -11.09
N VAL A 51 2.97 -4.09 -11.15
CA VAL A 51 3.98 -4.12 -10.08
C VAL A 51 4.63 -2.74 -9.91
N ARG A 52 5.07 -2.11 -11.00
CA ARG A 52 5.70 -0.79 -10.94
C ARG A 52 4.74 0.27 -10.38
N TRP A 53 3.47 0.21 -10.76
CA TRP A 53 2.43 1.10 -10.26
C TRP A 53 2.14 0.88 -8.78
N GLN A 54 2.01 -0.38 -8.33
CA GLN A 54 1.77 -0.73 -6.93
C GLN A 54 2.94 -0.30 -6.05
N VAL A 55 4.18 -0.55 -6.49
CA VAL A 55 5.39 -0.11 -5.77
C VAL A 55 5.47 1.41 -5.72
N GLY A 56 5.22 2.10 -6.84
CA GLY A 56 5.20 3.56 -6.88
C GLY A 56 4.19 4.15 -5.92
N ARG A 57 2.96 3.62 -5.91
CA ARG A 57 1.91 4.03 -4.96
C ARG A 57 2.28 3.75 -3.51
N HIS A 58 2.86 2.59 -3.21
CA HIS A 58 3.27 2.26 -1.86
C HIS A 58 4.39 3.18 -1.36
N SER A 59 5.40 3.41 -2.21
CA SER A 59 6.50 4.33 -1.94
C SER A 59 5.99 5.76 -1.68
N ALA A 60 5.06 6.25 -2.51
CA ALA A 60 4.45 7.57 -2.32
C ALA A 60 3.64 7.68 -1.01
N LYS A 61 2.97 6.62 -0.58
CA LYS A 61 2.28 6.60 0.72
C LYS A 61 3.27 6.65 1.89
N LEU A 62 4.39 5.93 1.78
CA LEU A 62 5.43 5.93 2.81
C LEU A 62 6.18 7.26 2.87
N SER A 63 6.47 7.88 1.73
CA SER A 63 7.13 9.19 1.69
C SER A 63 6.25 10.27 2.34
N ARG A 64 4.93 10.25 2.08
CA ARG A 64 3.98 11.13 2.76
C ARG A 64 3.95 10.92 4.27
N LEU A 65 3.94 9.67 4.73
CA LEU A 65 4.03 9.37 6.16
C LEU A 65 5.35 9.88 6.77
N ALA A 66 6.47 9.71 6.06
CA ALA A 66 7.77 10.19 6.52
C ALA A 66 7.82 11.72 6.63
N ALA A 67 7.28 12.43 5.62
CA ALA A 67 7.16 13.89 5.65
C ALA A 67 6.28 14.35 6.82
N ALA A 68 5.12 13.72 7.04
CA ALA A 68 4.24 14.05 8.15
C ALA A 68 4.88 13.82 9.52
N ARG A 69 5.68 12.76 9.67
CA ARG A 69 6.45 12.54 10.91
C ARG A 69 7.53 13.59 11.10
N ALA A 70 8.25 13.95 10.04
CA ALA A 70 9.27 14.98 10.11
C ALA A 70 8.66 16.34 10.51
N GLN A 71 7.49 16.68 9.97
CA GLN A 71 6.76 17.90 10.31
C GLN A 71 6.35 17.92 11.79
N VAL A 72 5.74 16.85 12.30
CA VAL A 72 5.38 16.73 13.73
C VAL A 72 6.62 16.72 14.63
N ALA A 73 7.73 16.13 14.19
CA ALA A 73 8.97 16.13 14.95
C ALA A 73 9.61 17.52 15.05
N ALA A 74 9.46 18.35 14.00
CA ALA A 74 9.98 19.71 13.98
C ALA A 74 9.19 20.64 14.91
N ASP A 75 7.87 20.47 15.02
CA ASP A 75 7.02 21.27 15.89
C ASP A 75 5.92 20.41 16.56
N PRO A 76 6.24 19.69 17.64
CA PRO A 76 5.33 18.71 18.25
C PRO A 76 4.18 19.33 19.03
N GLN A 77 4.28 20.62 19.39
CA GLN A 77 3.29 21.33 20.19
C GLN A 77 2.25 22.06 19.33
N SER A 78 2.54 22.30 18.05
CA SER A 78 1.61 22.91 17.13
C SER A 78 0.57 21.90 16.62
N PRO A 79 -0.74 22.14 16.83
CA PRO A 79 -1.79 21.29 16.25
C PRO A 79 -1.73 21.23 14.72
N ARG A 80 -1.26 22.32 14.07
CA ARG A 80 -1.13 22.38 12.61
C ARG A 80 -0.05 21.43 12.08
N ALA A 81 0.97 21.12 12.88
CA ALA A 81 2.03 20.19 12.47
C ALA A 81 1.52 18.76 12.22
N TYR A 82 0.39 18.40 12.81
CA TYR A 82 -0.24 17.08 12.65
C TYR A 82 -1.02 16.93 11.35
N PHE A 83 -1.16 18.00 10.56
CA PHE A 83 -1.84 18.00 9.26
C PHE A 83 -0.84 18.22 8.13
N VAL A 84 -0.88 17.34 7.14
CA VAL A 84 -0.07 17.41 5.92
C VAL A 84 -0.99 17.37 4.72
N GLU A 85 -0.93 18.38 3.85
CA GLU A 85 -1.83 18.53 2.69
C GLU A 85 -3.33 18.45 3.06
N GLY A 86 -3.68 18.89 4.28
CA GLY A 86 -5.05 18.81 4.80
C GLY A 86 -5.45 17.44 5.37
N GLU A 87 -4.57 16.44 5.37
CA GLU A 87 -4.80 15.13 5.98
C GLU A 87 -4.09 15.00 7.33
N HIS A 88 -4.82 14.56 8.36
CA HIS A 88 -4.23 14.34 9.70
C HIS A 88 -3.34 13.09 9.71
N LEU A 89 -2.19 13.15 10.39
CA LEU A 89 -1.24 12.03 10.54
C LEU A 89 -1.92 10.76 11.05
N GLY A 90 -2.87 10.88 11.98
CA GLY A 90 -3.67 9.77 12.47
C GLY A 90 -4.45 9.04 11.37
N HIS A 91 -5.03 9.76 10.40
CA HIS A 91 -5.72 9.14 9.26
C HIS A 91 -4.77 8.42 8.32
N ILE A 92 -3.59 9.01 8.06
CA ILE A 92 -2.54 8.38 7.25
C ILE A 92 -2.12 7.05 7.90
N LEU A 93 -1.91 7.04 9.22
CA LEU A 93 -1.56 5.85 9.99
C LEU A 93 -2.66 4.78 9.97
N LEU A 94 -3.93 5.18 10.12
CA LEU A 94 -5.08 4.27 10.05
C LEU A 94 -5.20 3.60 8.67
N ARG A 95 -5.00 4.36 7.57
CA ARG A 95 -5.00 3.83 6.19
C ARG A 95 -3.88 2.82 5.94
N LEU A 96 -2.75 2.95 6.65
CA LEU A 96 -1.63 2.01 6.60
C LEU A 96 -1.76 0.85 7.59
N GLY A 97 -2.87 0.76 8.33
CA GLY A 97 -3.11 -0.29 9.33
C GLY A 97 -2.33 -0.11 10.64
N ARG A 98 -1.61 0.99 10.83
CA ARG A 98 -0.77 1.29 12.01
C ARG A 98 -1.60 1.92 13.13
N ARG A 99 -2.56 1.15 13.65
CA ARG A 99 -3.59 1.66 14.58
C ARG A 99 -3.07 2.07 15.94
N ARG A 100 -2.13 1.28 16.49
CA ARG A 100 -1.52 1.59 17.79
C ARG A 100 -0.85 2.96 17.76
N GLU A 101 -0.08 3.21 16.72
CA GLU A 101 0.58 4.50 16.51
C GLU A 101 -0.44 5.61 16.20
N ALA A 102 -1.51 5.31 15.44
CA ALA A 102 -2.58 6.27 15.23
C ALA A 102 -3.23 6.69 16.54
N ALA A 103 -3.50 5.74 17.44
CA ALA A 103 -4.07 6.01 18.76
C ALA A 103 -3.14 6.90 19.61
N GLU A 104 -1.84 6.59 19.65
CA GLU A 104 -0.84 7.41 20.37
C GLU A 104 -0.76 8.85 19.83
N VAL A 105 -0.81 9.00 18.49
CA VAL A 105 -0.80 10.32 17.84
C VAL A 105 -2.09 11.10 18.12
N ILE A 106 -3.26 10.44 18.05
CA ILE A 106 -4.56 11.08 18.32
C ILE A 106 -4.66 11.49 19.80
N ASP A 107 -4.19 10.65 20.72
CA ASP A 107 -4.16 10.96 22.14
C ASP A 107 -3.27 12.17 22.42
N ARG A 108 -2.04 12.19 21.87
CA ARG A 108 -1.14 13.34 21.97
C ARG A 108 -1.75 14.61 21.40
N TYR A 109 -2.35 14.53 20.21
CA TYR A 109 -3.02 15.66 19.56
C TYR A 109 -4.18 16.21 20.41
N SER A 110 -4.98 15.33 21.03
CA SER A 110 -6.11 15.74 21.88
C SER A 110 -5.70 16.48 23.15
N ARG A 111 -4.43 16.37 23.56
CA ARG A 111 -3.89 17.10 24.71
C ARG A 111 -3.35 18.49 24.34
N LEU A 112 -3.33 18.85 23.05
CA LEU A 112 -2.88 20.16 22.59
C LEU A 112 -4.01 21.18 22.69
N GLY A 113 -3.75 22.34 23.30
CA GLY A 113 -4.73 23.40 23.57
C GLY A 113 -5.28 24.16 22.35
N GLY A 114 -5.04 23.66 21.12
CA GLY A 114 -5.55 24.24 19.88
C GLY A 114 -6.16 23.22 18.91
N ALA A 115 -6.37 21.98 19.37
CA ALA A 115 -7.10 20.97 18.62
C ALA A 115 -8.61 21.26 18.69
N ARG A 116 -9.31 21.21 17.55
CA ARG A 116 -10.77 21.39 17.56
C ARG A 116 -11.43 20.12 18.08
N GLU A 117 -12.37 20.27 19.01
CA GLU A 117 -13.09 19.12 19.60
C GLU A 117 -13.75 18.25 18.52
N SER A 118 -14.35 18.86 17.51
CA SER A 118 -14.96 18.16 16.37
C SER A 118 -13.96 17.29 15.60
N GLU A 119 -12.71 17.72 15.47
CA GLU A 119 -11.64 16.98 14.79
C GLU A 119 -11.18 15.80 15.65
N ILE A 120 -11.04 16.00 16.97
CA ILE A 120 -10.70 14.93 17.91
C ILE A 120 -11.77 13.84 17.89
N VAL A 121 -13.06 14.22 17.93
CA VAL A 121 -14.18 13.28 17.88
C VAL A 121 -14.16 12.49 16.57
N ALA A 122 -13.99 13.15 15.42
CA ALA A 122 -13.90 12.48 14.12
C ALA A 122 -12.72 11.49 14.05
N LEU A 123 -11.56 11.86 14.61
CA LEU A 123 -10.38 10.99 14.66
C LEU A 123 -10.60 9.76 15.55
N ARG A 124 -11.21 9.94 16.72
CA ARG A 124 -11.56 8.84 17.63
C ARG A 124 -12.61 7.93 17.01
N GLU A 125 -13.59 8.48 16.32
CA GLU A 125 -14.58 7.69 15.60
C GLU A 125 -13.92 6.85 14.49
N ALA A 126 -13.05 7.45 13.69
CA ALA A 126 -12.30 6.74 12.64
C ALA A 126 -11.44 5.60 13.21
N LEU A 127 -10.80 5.81 14.36
CA LEU A 127 -10.06 4.76 15.08
C LEU A 127 -10.99 3.62 15.51
N SER A 128 -12.13 3.95 16.13
CA SER A 128 -13.10 2.95 16.60
C SER A 128 -13.67 2.10 15.45
N GLN A 129 -13.96 2.73 14.30
CA GLN A 129 -14.43 2.04 13.10
C GLN A 129 -13.35 1.10 12.56
N ALA A 130 -12.09 1.53 12.54
CA ALA A 130 -10.97 0.70 12.12
C ALA A 130 -10.82 -0.53 13.04
N GLU A 131 -10.91 -0.37 14.35
CA GLU A 131 -10.86 -1.47 15.33
C GLU A 131 -11.98 -2.50 15.12
N ARG A 132 -13.22 -2.03 14.96
CA ARG A 132 -14.38 -2.91 14.66
C ARG A 132 -14.15 -3.76 13.42
N ARG A 133 -13.59 -3.18 12.34
CA ARG A 133 -13.28 -3.92 11.10
C ARG A 133 -12.26 -5.05 11.34
N LYS A 134 -11.27 -4.86 12.22
CA LYS A 134 -10.30 -5.93 12.55
C LYS A 134 -10.91 -7.03 13.37
N ARG A 135 -11.69 -6.68 14.40
CA ARG A 135 -12.35 -7.69 15.22
C ARG A 135 -13.25 -8.60 14.38
N ARG A 136 -13.95 -8.04 13.39
CA ARG A 136 -14.72 -8.84 12.40
C ARG A 136 -13.82 -9.75 11.57
N ALA A 137 -12.75 -9.20 10.99
CA ALA A 137 -11.81 -9.99 10.19
C ALA A 137 -11.06 -11.08 11.00
N GLU A 138 -10.88 -10.89 12.30
CA GLU A 138 -10.30 -11.87 13.21
C GLU A 138 -11.31 -12.95 13.62
N GLY A 139 -12.57 -12.58 13.88
CA GLY A 139 -13.63 -13.52 14.21
C GLY A 139 -14.12 -14.39 13.04
N GLU A 140 -13.88 -13.96 11.79
CA GLU A 140 -14.14 -14.78 10.58
C GLU A 140 -13.04 -15.81 10.29
N ARG A 141 -11.90 -15.74 10.98
CA ARG A 141 -10.74 -16.64 10.78
C ARG A 141 -10.62 -17.75 11.83
N THR A 142 -11.50 -17.73 12.84
CA THR A 142 -11.60 -18.74 13.90
C THR A 142 -12.81 -19.63 13.65
#